data_AF-A0A8J8CLM3-F1
#
_entry.id   AF-A0A8J8CLM3-F1
#
_cell.length_a   1.000
_cell.length_b   1.000
_cell.length_c   1.000
_cell.angle_alpha   90.00
_cell.angle_beta   90.00
_cell.angle_gamma   90.00
#
_symmetry.space_group_name_H-M   'P 1'
#
loop_
_entity.id
_entity.type
_entity.pdbx_description
1 polymer ?
#
loop_
_entity_poly.entity_id
_entity_poly.type
_entity_poly.pdbx_seq_one_letter_code
_entity_poly.pdbx_strand_id
1 'polypeptide(L)'
;MSRNNINDLAIAREAQLMFTYTQGFKPIGDKLNKWEGVIAVQTASGERSVKVEILVPLKYPQYPPKVFILEKNIQHPNIEKDGNTLLQITHNWKPDTHVYQVVHSLQALFKKVPPQFLDKGAPKATKQKAKVQTSTVGVKQKEVADVNKTITNLQDKIKDRDDELRRLRAQLVKGTNQNVTTIENIEMVLPKDKDRSQELLLQAKTVALADLLATLDEKFKDGELSPIDFTKLYRKYTKELYLAQKELEAKS
;
A
#
# COMPACT_ATOMS: atom_id res chain seq x y z
N MET A 1 4.38 35.46 -26.31
CA MET A 1 5.09 34.17 -26.09
C MET A 1 4.59 33.56 -24.80
N SER A 2 3.61 32.66 -24.85
CA SER A 2 3.10 32.01 -23.64
C SER A 2 4.10 30.94 -23.22
N ARG A 3 4.71 31.11 -22.04
CA ARG A 3 5.65 30.13 -21.49
C ARG A 3 4.88 28.84 -21.20
N ASN A 4 5.35 27.73 -21.75
CA ASN A 4 4.91 26.36 -21.46
C ASN A 4 5.18 26.02 -19.98
N ASN A 5 4.50 26.70 -19.06
CA ASN A 5 4.60 26.42 -17.65
C ASN A 5 3.62 25.29 -17.33
N ILE A 6 4.11 24.30 -16.60
CA ILE A 6 3.29 23.27 -15.98
C ILE A 6 2.24 23.93 -15.10
N ASN A 7 1.02 23.39 -15.09
CA ASN A 7 0.03 23.78 -14.10
C ASN A 7 0.47 23.26 -12.72
N ASP A 8 1.16 24.11 -11.96
CA ASP A 8 1.74 23.75 -10.67
C ASP A 8 0.67 23.27 -9.67
N LEU A 9 -0.55 23.82 -9.72
CA LEU A 9 -1.66 23.39 -8.87
C LEU A 9 -2.11 21.96 -9.23
N ALA A 10 -2.22 21.65 -10.52
CA ALA A 10 -2.57 20.31 -10.98
C ALA A 10 -1.49 19.31 -10.56
N ILE A 11 -0.21 19.64 -10.73
CA ILE A 11 0.89 18.76 -10.34
C ILE A 11 0.99 18.58 -8.83
N ALA A 12 0.77 19.61 -8.03
CA ALA A 12 0.77 19.50 -6.58
C ALA A 12 -0.34 18.56 -6.09
N ARG A 13 -1.53 18.65 -6.69
CA ARG A 13 -2.64 17.73 -6.44
C ARG A 13 -2.26 16.29 -6.80
N GLU A 14 -1.71 16.08 -7.98
CA GLU A 14 -1.28 14.73 -8.40
C GLU A 14 -0.18 14.18 -7.49
N ALA A 15 0.74 15.03 -7.02
CA ALA A 15 1.79 14.62 -6.09
C ALA A 15 1.21 14.12 -4.76
N GLN A 16 0.23 14.86 -4.20
CA GLN A 16 -0.48 14.42 -3.01
C GLN A 16 -1.14 13.05 -3.24
N LEU A 17 -1.87 12.89 -4.34
CA LEU A 17 -2.55 11.63 -4.67
C LEU A 17 -1.56 10.48 -4.86
N MET A 18 -0.42 10.73 -5.50
CA MET A 18 0.65 9.74 -5.66
C MET A 18 1.19 9.30 -4.29
N PHE A 19 1.49 10.23 -3.39
CA PHE A 19 1.97 9.87 -2.04
C PHE A 19 0.93 9.09 -1.23
N THR A 20 -0.36 9.38 -1.41
CA THR A 20 -1.44 8.68 -0.68
C THR A 20 -1.72 7.30 -1.25
N TYR A 21 -1.78 7.14 -2.57
CA TYR A 21 -2.36 5.95 -3.22
C TYR A 21 -1.33 5.04 -3.91
N THR A 22 -0.06 5.44 -3.98
CA THR A 22 0.98 4.63 -4.62
C THR A 22 2.13 4.37 -3.64
N GLN A 23 2.38 3.10 -3.35
CA GLN A 23 3.50 2.70 -2.50
C GLN A 23 4.76 2.54 -3.35
N GLY A 24 5.90 3.03 -2.85
CA GLY A 24 7.20 2.86 -3.49
C GLY A 24 7.48 3.80 -4.66
N PHE A 25 6.62 4.78 -4.94
CA PHE A 25 6.87 5.85 -5.90
C PHE A 25 7.36 7.13 -5.21
N LYS A 26 8.30 7.82 -5.84
CA LYS A 26 8.91 9.06 -5.37
C LYS A 26 9.18 10.01 -6.55
N PRO A 27 9.14 11.33 -6.35
CA PRO A 27 9.50 12.28 -7.40
C PRO A 27 11.01 12.23 -7.70
N ILE A 28 11.37 12.54 -8.94
CA ILE A 28 12.78 12.59 -9.39
C ILE A 28 13.20 14.06 -9.57
N GLY A 29 14.17 14.49 -8.76
CA GLY A 29 14.70 15.85 -8.79
C GLY A 29 13.75 16.88 -8.17
N ASP A 30 13.95 18.15 -8.51
CA ASP A 30 13.24 19.27 -7.86
C ASP A 30 11.84 19.50 -8.41
N LYS A 31 11.49 18.87 -9.54
CA LYS A 31 10.19 19.06 -10.21
C LYS A 31 9.33 17.82 -10.03
N LEU A 32 8.07 18.03 -9.63
CA LEU A 32 7.07 16.98 -9.38
C LEU A 32 6.45 16.39 -10.66
N ASN A 33 7.10 16.57 -11.82
CA ASN A 33 6.61 16.08 -13.11
C ASN A 33 7.27 14.76 -13.55
N LYS A 34 8.22 14.24 -12.76
CA LYS A 34 8.88 12.95 -12.98
C LYS A 34 8.80 12.13 -11.72
N TRP A 35 8.45 10.87 -11.86
CA TRP A 35 8.30 9.93 -10.75
C TRP A 35 9.02 8.64 -11.06
N GLU A 36 9.77 8.11 -10.09
CA GLU A 36 10.38 6.78 -10.12
C GLU A 36 9.64 5.91 -9.11
N GLY A 37 9.36 4.67 -9.46
CA GLY A 37 8.84 3.70 -8.51
C GLY A 37 9.28 2.28 -8.82
N VAL A 38 8.99 1.38 -7.89
CA VAL A 38 9.27 -0.05 -8.02
C VAL A 38 7.97 -0.81 -7.86
N ILE A 39 7.66 -1.67 -8.82
CA ILE A 39 6.49 -2.55 -8.80
C ILE A 39 6.97 -3.99 -8.72
N ALA A 40 6.44 -4.75 -7.76
CA ALA A 40 6.64 -6.19 -7.71
C ALA A 40 5.71 -6.87 -8.72
N VAL A 41 6.30 -7.67 -9.62
CA VAL A 41 5.58 -8.43 -10.64
C VAL A 41 5.83 -9.92 -10.43
N GLN A 42 4.79 -10.72 -10.65
CA GLN A 42 4.89 -12.16 -10.62
C GLN A 42 5.37 -12.67 -11.98
N THR A 43 6.40 -13.52 -11.97
CA THR A 43 6.98 -14.13 -13.17
C THR A 43 7.03 -15.64 -13.02
N ALA A 44 7.30 -16.35 -14.12
CA ALA A 44 7.47 -17.81 -14.08
C ALA A 44 8.59 -18.28 -13.14
N SER A 45 9.56 -17.43 -12.82
CA SER A 45 10.70 -17.73 -11.93
C SER A 45 10.51 -17.22 -10.50
N GLY A 46 9.35 -16.64 -10.18
CA GLY A 46 9.02 -16.03 -8.89
C GLY A 46 8.73 -14.54 -8.98
N GLU A 47 8.69 -13.87 -7.83
CA GLU A 47 8.48 -12.43 -7.75
C GLU A 47 9.75 -11.67 -8.15
N ARG A 48 9.60 -10.66 -9.02
CA ARG A 48 10.70 -9.77 -9.45
C ARG A 48 10.24 -8.33 -9.30
N SER A 49 11.14 -7.45 -8.88
CA SER A 49 10.89 -6.02 -8.81
C SER A 49 11.27 -5.35 -10.12
N VAL A 50 10.39 -4.50 -10.65
CA VAL A 50 10.54 -3.76 -11.91
C VAL A 50 10.53 -2.27 -11.61
N LYS A 51 11.51 -1.53 -12.14
CA LYS A 51 11.61 -0.09 -12.00
C LYS A 51 10.80 0.61 -13.09
N VAL A 52 10.00 1.57 -12.65
CA VAL A 52 9.07 2.30 -13.49
C VAL A 52 9.35 3.79 -13.35
N GLU A 53 9.38 4.49 -14.47
CA GLU A 53 9.38 5.94 -14.53
C GLU A 53 8.05 6.45 -15.11
N ILE A 54 7.52 7.52 -14.53
CA ILE A 54 6.33 8.20 -15.01
C ILE A 54 6.67 9.67 -15.28
N LEU A 55 6.39 10.10 -16.50
CA LEU A 55 6.60 11.45 -16.97
C LEU A 55 5.25 12.14 -17.16
N VAL A 56 4.99 13.15 -16.34
CA VAL A 56 3.81 14.02 -16.48
C VAL A 56 4.14 15.16 -17.47
N PRO A 57 3.38 15.32 -18.57
CA PRO A 57 3.69 16.31 -19.60
C PRO A 57 3.40 17.74 -19.13
N LEU A 58 4.03 18.72 -19.79
CA LEU A 58 3.82 20.14 -19.47
C LEU A 58 2.36 20.59 -19.61
N LYS A 59 1.62 19.96 -20.52
CA LYS A 59 0.21 20.25 -20.81
C LYS A 59 -0.76 19.37 -20.02
N TYR A 60 -0.34 18.76 -18.92
CA TYR A 60 -1.23 18.01 -18.03
C TYR A 60 -2.30 18.95 -17.41
N PRO A 61 -3.58 18.54 -17.30
CA PRO A 61 -4.15 17.21 -17.58
C PRO A 61 -4.67 17.02 -19.00
N GLN A 62 -4.40 17.93 -19.95
CA GLN A 62 -4.89 17.80 -21.32
C GLN A 62 -4.25 16.64 -22.10
N TYR A 63 -3.03 16.24 -21.71
CA TYR A 63 -2.32 15.09 -22.26
C TYR A 63 -1.99 14.08 -21.16
N PRO A 64 -1.99 12.77 -21.47
CA PRO A 64 -1.71 11.71 -20.50
C PRO A 64 -0.24 11.73 -20.05
N PRO A 65 0.04 11.22 -18.83
CA PRO A 65 1.39 10.87 -18.44
C PRO A 65 1.91 9.72 -19.30
N LYS A 66 3.23 9.68 -19.51
CA LYS A 66 3.93 8.58 -20.16
C LYS A 66 4.56 7.68 -19.11
N VAL A 67 4.52 6.37 -19.35
CA VAL A 67 5.04 5.35 -18.45
C VAL A 67 6.17 4.62 -19.15
N PHE A 68 7.32 4.52 -18.49
CA PHE A 68 8.51 3.85 -19.00
C PHE A 68 8.96 2.77 -18.03
N ILE A 69 9.28 1.59 -18.55
CA ILE A 69 9.93 0.52 -17.80
C ILE A 69 11.42 0.57 -18.08
N LEU A 70 12.23 0.61 -17.02
CA LEU A 70 13.68 0.79 -17.16
C LEU A 70 14.42 -0.51 -17.50
N GLU A 71 13.81 -1.66 -17.22
CA GLU A 71 14.36 -2.98 -17.50
C GLU A 71 14.35 -3.30 -18.99
N LYS A 72 15.52 -3.25 -19.64
CA LYS A 72 15.68 -3.54 -21.07
C LYS A 72 15.42 -4.99 -21.48
N ASN A 73 15.39 -5.91 -20.52
CA ASN A 73 15.19 -7.35 -20.78
C ASN A 73 13.74 -7.79 -20.56
N ILE A 74 12.82 -6.86 -20.29
CA ILE A 74 11.40 -7.17 -20.16
C ILE A 74 10.74 -7.37 -21.53
N GLN A 75 9.88 -8.37 -21.62
CA GLN A 75 9.01 -8.64 -22.76
C GLN A 75 7.57 -8.72 -22.29
N HIS A 76 6.75 -7.86 -22.87
CA HIS A 76 5.33 -7.79 -22.57
C HIS A 76 4.59 -7.19 -23.78
N PRO A 77 3.38 -7.67 -24.13
CA PRO A 77 2.64 -7.17 -25.31
C PRO A 77 2.40 -5.66 -25.32
N ASN A 78 2.28 -5.06 -24.15
CA ASN A 78 2.06 -3.62 -23.97
C ASN A 78 3.33 -2.80 -23.71
N ILE A 79 4.52 -3.39 -23.75
CA ILE A 79 5.78 -2.67 -23.56
C ILE A 79 6.52 -2.59 -24.91
N GLU A 80 6.82 -1.37 -25.33
CA GLU A 80 7.59 -1.07 -26.53
C GLU A 80 9.10 -1.26 -26.29
N LYS A 81 9.89 -1.31 -27.36
CA LYS A 81 11.34 -1.58 -27.29
C LYS A 81 12.15 -0.50 -26.56
N ASP A 82 11.61 0.72 -26.49
CA ASP A 82 12.18 1.86 -25.77
C ASP A 82 11.77 1.89 -24.29
N GLY A 83 10.96 0.92 -23.84
CA GLY A 83 10.42 0.83 -22.49
C GLY A 83 9.09 1.56 -22.31
N ASN A 84 8.58 2.28 -23.32
CA ASN A 84 7.28 2.94 -23.24
C ASN A 84 6.17 1.90 -23.08
N THR A 85 5.25 2.13 -22.14
CA THR A 85 4.17 1.20 -21.83
C THR A 85 2.83 1.74 -22.30
N LEU A 86 2.18 0.99 -23.17
CA LEU A 86 0.88 1.31 -23.75
C LEU A 86 -0.24 0.81 -22.84
N LEU A 87 -0.82 1.74 -22.06
CA LEU A 87 -1.97 1.47 -21.22
C LEU A 87 -3.26 1.98 -21.87
N GLN A 88 -4.37 1.26 -21.66
CA GLN A 88 -5.67 1.70 -22.17
C GLN A 88 -6.10 3.02 -21.55
N ILE A 89 -5.79 3.25 -20.27
CA ILE A 89 -6.09 4.50 -19.56
C ILE A 89 -5.35 5.71 -20.16
N THR A 90 -4.14 5.51 -20.67
CA THR A 90 -3.36 6.57 -21.36
C THR A 90 -3.78 6.73 -22.81
N HIS A 91 -4.31 5.68 -23.45
CA HIS A 91 -4.84 5.74 -24.82
C HIS A 91 -6.17 6.49 -24.88
N ASN A 92 -7.10 6.15 -23.97
CA ASN A 92 -8.41 6.80 -23.85
C ASN A 92 -8.41 7.84 -22.73
N TRP A 93 -7.41 8.73 -22.76
CA TRP A 93 -7.16 9.69 -21.69
C TRP A 93 -8.32 10.67 -21.50
N LYS A 94 -8.73 10.87 -20.25
CA LYS A 94 -9.68 11.90 -19.85
C LYS A 94 -8.99 12.86 -18.86
N PRO A 95 -9.17 14.19 -18.99
CA PRO A 95 -8.54 15.14 -18.06
C PRO A 95 -8.89 14.96 -16.58
N ASP A 96 -10.01 14.30 -16.27
CA ASP A 96 -10.41 13.98 -14.89
C ASP A 96 -9.70 12.73 -14.34
N THR A 97 -8.80 12.13 -15.12
CA THR A 97 -8.02 10.95 -14.73
C THR A 97 -6.75 11.36 -14.01
N HIS A 98 -6.40 10.62 -12.96
CA HIS A 98 -5.26 10.92 -12.09
C HIS A 98 -4.06 10.02 -12.36
N VAL A 99 -2.85 10.49 -12.05
CA VAL A 99 -1.59 9.77 -12.28
C VAL A 99 -1.53 8.46 -11.48
N TYR A 100 -2.05 8.43 -10.25
CA TYR A 100 -2.08 7.22 -9.44
C TYR A 100 -2.92 6.10 -10.08
N GLN A 101 -3.98 6.44 -10.83
CA GLN A 101 -4.82 5.48 -11.54
C GLN A 101 -4.05 4.82 -12.69
N VAL A 102 -3.09 5.54 -13.28
CA VAL A 102 -2.17 4.99 -14.30
C VAL A 102 -1.25 3.95 -13.67
N VAL A 103 -0.73 4.20 -12.45
CA VAL A 103 0.04 3.22 -11.67
C VAL A 103 -0.80 1.97 -11.37
N HIS A 104 -2.02 2.14 -10.88
CA HIS A 104 -2.92 1.01 -10.59
C HIS A 104 -3.26 0.22 -11.86
N SER A 105 -3.48 0.90 -12.99
CA SER A 105 -3.70 0.25 -14.29
C SER A 105 -2.48 -0.55 -14.74
N LEU A 106 -1.26 -0.06 -14.48
CA LEU A 106 -0.03 -0.79 -14.77
C LEU A 106 0.11 -2.04 -13.90
N GLN A 107 -0.18 -1.94 -12.60
CA GLN A 107 -0.18 -3.09 -11.69
C GLN A 107 -1.22 -4.14 -12.11
N ALA A 108 -2.43 -3.70 -12.49
CA ALA A 108 -3.48 -4.58 -12.99
C ALA A 108 -3.07 -5.27 -14.30
N LEU A 109 -2.35 -4.55 -15.19
CA LEU A 109 -1.81 -5.12 -16.41
C LEU A 109 -0.86 -6.29 -16.12
N PHE A 110 0.11 -6.09 -15.23
CA PHE A 110 1.07 -7.15 -14.86
C PHE A 110 0.43 -8.31 -14.10
N LYS A 111 -0.64 -8.07 -13.34
CA LYS A 111 -1.45 -9.15 -12.73
C LYS A 111 -2.19 -9.96 -13.78
N LYS A 112 -2.73 -9.32 -14.82
CA LYS A 112 -3.49 -9.98 -15.90
C LYS A 112 -2.58 -10.74 -16.86
N VAL A 113 -1.46 -10.13 -17.24
CA VAL A 113 -0.46 -10.71 -18.13
C VAL A 113 0.92 -10.52 -17.48
N PRO A 114 1.49 -11.59 -16.89
CA PRO A 114 2.79 -11.49 -16.25
C PRO A 114 3.88 -11.20 -17.30
N PRO A 115 4.81 -10.25 -17.03
CA PRO A 115 5.90 -9.96 -17.94
C PRO A 115 6.91 -11.11 -17.99
N GLN A 116 7.46 -11.34 -19.17
CA GLN A 116 8.56 -12.29 -19.36
C GLN A 116 9.89 -11.54 -19.35
N PHE A 117 10.94 -12.17 -18.83
CA PHE A 117 12.27 -11.58 -18.85
C PHE A 117 13.19 -12.45 -19.68
N LEU A 118 13.80 -11.85 -20.70
CA LEU A 118 14.90 -12.46 -21.41
C LEU A 118 16.13 -12.40 -20.53
N ASP A 119 16.24 -13.34 -19.60
CA ASP A 119 17.50 -13.58 -18.92
C ASP A 119 18.48 -14.08 -20.00
N LYS A 120 19.33 -13.18 -20.50
CA LYS A 120 20.51 -13.57 -21.29
C LYS A 120 21.41 -14.38 -20.37
N GLY A 121 21.19 -15.68 -20.32
CA GLY A 121 22.04 -16.68 -19.67
C GLY A 121 22.66 -16.23 -18.35
N ALA A 122 21.86 -16.12 -17.29
CA ALA A 122 22.37 -16.57 -16.00
C ALA A 122 22.24 -18.10 -16.00
N PRO A 123 23.31 -18.87 -15.71
CA PRO A 123 23.26 -20.32 -15.76
C PRO A 123 22.14 -20.82 -14.84
N LYS A 124 21.33 -21.75 -15.37
CA LYS A 124 20.27 -22.46 -14.65
C LYS A 124 20.75 -22.74 -13.22
N ALA A 125 20.00 -22.24 -12.24
CA ALA A 125 20.15 -22.62 -10.84
C ALA A 125 19.82 -24.11 -10.72
N THR A 126 20.81 -24.93 -11.02
CA THR A 126 20.82 -26.34 -10.67
C THR A 126 21.10 -26.37 -9.18
N LYS A 127 20.23 -27.03 -8.42
CA LYS A 127 20.42 -27.29 -6.99
C LYS A 127 21.82 -27.87 -6.78
N GLN A 128 22.79 -27.07 -6.34
CA GLN A 128 24.09 -27.56 -5.90
C GLN A 128 24.41 -27.00 -4.54
N LYS A 129 24.58 -27.92 -3.59
CA LYS A 129 25.06 -27.71 -2.24
C LYS A 129 26.39 -26.94 -2.30
N ALA A 130 26.45 -25.80 -1.62
CA ALA A 130 27.63 -24.95 -1.59
C ALA A 130 28.83 -25.71 -1.01
N LYS A 131 29.93 -25.78 -1.78
CA LYS A 131 31.26 -26.11 -1.28
C LYS A 131 32.09 -24.82 -1.34
N VAL A 132 32.47 -24.35 -0.16
CA VAL A 132 33.22 -23.12 0.10
C VAL A 132 34.69 -23.31 -0.27
N GLN A 133 35.28 -22.38 -1.03
CA GLN A 133 36.73 -22.15 -1.08
C GLN A 133 37.04 -20.64 -1.02
N THR A 134 37.33 -20.22 0.20
CA THR A 134 38.34 -19.27 0.70
C THR A 134 38.82 -18.09 -0.18
N SER A 135 38.21 -16.95 0.13
CA SER A 135 38.72 -15.57 0.29
C SER A 135 40.24 -15.28 0.28
N THR A 136 40.57 -14.17 -0.39
CA THR A 136 41.53 -13.15 0.09
C THR A 136 40.98 -12.50 1.37
N VAL A 137 41.63 -12.77 2.50
CA VAL A 137 41.23 -12.40 3.87
C VAL A 137 42.19 -11.37 4.43
N GLY A 138 41.68 -10.44 5.24
CA GLY A 138 42.54 -9.94 6.31
C GLY A 138 42.13 -8.73 7.13
N VAL A 139 40.93 -8.14 7.00
CA VAL A 139 40.50 -7.13 8.01
C VAL A 139 38.99 -7.15 8.31
N LYS A 140 38.10 -7.37 7.33
CA LYS A 140 36.64 -7.20 7.54
C LYS A 140 35.86 -8.44 8.02
N GLN A 141 36.52 -9.56 8.33
CA GLN A 141 35.82 -10.81 8.66
C GLN A 141 35.40 -10.95 10.13
N LYS A 142 36.06 -10.26 11.07
CA LYS A 142 35.66 -10.31 12.49
C LYS A 142 34.35 -9.56 12.74
N GLU A 143 34.20 -8.35 12.21
CA GLU A 143 32.95 -7.58 12.34
C GLU A 143 31.76 -8.29 11.71
N VAL A 144 31.93 -8.87 10.51
CA VAL A 144 30.84 -9.61 9.84
C VAL A 144 30.44 -10.86 10.65
N ALA A 145 31.39 -11.55 11.27
CA ALA A 145 31.09 -12.70 12.12
C ALA A 145 30.36 -12.30 13.41
N ASP A 146 30.77 -11.20 14.04
CA ASP A 146 30.14 -10.70 15.28
C ASP A 146 28.76 -10.07 15.01
N VAL A 147 28.58 -9.41 13.87
CA VAL A 147 27.27 -8.96 13.38
C VAL A 147 26.36 -10.15 13.10
N ASN A 148 26.86 -11.20 12.44
CA ASN A 148 26.06 -12.40 12.17
C ASN A 148 25.65 -13.13 13.46
N LYS A 149 26.53 -13.21 14.47
CA LYS A 149 26.18 -13.74 15.80
C LYS A 149 25.13 -12.89 16.50
N THR A 150 25.19 -11.58 16.34
CA THR A 150 24.20 -10.66 16.92
C THR A 150 22.85 -10.83 16.23
N ILE A 151 22.83 -11.00 14.91
CA ILE A 151 21.61 -11.27 14.14
C ILE A 151 20.96 -12.57 14.60
N THR A 152 21.74 -13.66 14.75
CA THR A 152 21.18 -14.94 15.22
C THR A 152 20.63 -14.82 16.65
N ASN A 153 21.36 -14.16 17.55
CA ASN A 153 20.89 -13.94 18.92
C ASN A 153 19.61 -13.08 18.98
N LEU A 154 19.47 -12.09 18.10
CA LEU A 154 18.26 -11.27 18.02
C LEU A 154 17.10 -12.06 17.41
N GLN A 155 17.35 -12.89 16.41
CA GLN A 155 16.34 -13.78 15.82
C GLN A 155 15.80 -14.79 16.85
N ASP A 156 16.67 -15.36 17.68
CA ASP A 156 16.27 -16.28 18.75
C ASP A 156 15.44 -15.55 19.82
N LYS A 157 15.83 -14.33 20.22
CA LYS A 157 15.03 -13.51 21.15
C LYS A 157 13.66 -13.13 20.57
N ILE A 158 13.58 -12.82 19.29
CA ILE A 158 12.30 -12.52 18.62
C ILE A 158 11.41 -13.76 18.64
N LYS A 159 11.96 -14.93 18.32
CA LYS A 159 11.22 -16.20 18.36
C LYS A 159 10.70 -16.52 19.77
N ASP A 160 11.54 -16.35 20.79
CA ASP A 160 11.12 -16.58 22.19
C ASP A 160 10.02 -15.60 22.60
N ARG A 161 10.11 -14.34 22.19
CA ARG A 161 9.06 -13.33 22.43
C ARG A 161 7.77 -13.62 21.69
N ASP A 162 7.84 -14.14 20.46
CA ASP A 162 6.68 -14.56 19.69
C ASP A 162 6.00 -15.78 20.32
N ASP A 163 6.77 -16.72 20.85
CA ASP A 163 6.24 -17.87 21.60
C ASP A 163 5.61 -17.45 22.93
N GLU A 164 6.20 -16.46 23.62
CA GLU A 164 5.61 -15.82 24.81
C GLU A 164 4.29 -15.11 24.47
N LEU A 165 4.25 -14.33 23.38
CA LEU A 165 3.05 -13.70 22.85
C LEU A 165 1.96 -14.72 22.50
N ARG A 166 2.34 -15.85 21.88
CA ARG A 166 1.41 -16.95 21.58
C ARG A 166 0.85 -17.58 22.86
N ARG A 167 1.67 -17.75 23.89
CA ARG A 167 1.23 -18.27 25.20
C ARG A 167 0.30 -17.30 25.92
N LEU A 168 0.63 -16.01 25.95
CA LEU A 168 -0.21 -14.96 26.53
C LEU A 168 -1.55 -14.85 25.79
N ARG A 169 -1.54 -14.91 24.46
CA ARG A 169 -2.76 -14.97 23.64
C ARG A 169 -3.56 -16.24 23.90
N ALA A 170 -2.91 -17.40 24.04
CA ALA A 170 -3.59 -18.65 24.37
C ALA A 170 -4.17 -18.64 25.80
N GLN A 171 -3.55 -17.94 26.75
CA GLN A 171 -4.10 -17.72 28.10
C GLN A 171 -5.30 -16.77 28.05
N LEU A 172 -5.24 -15.69 27.28
CA LEU A 172 -6.38 -14.81 27.00
C LEU A 172 -7.54 -15.59 26.37
N VAL A 173 -7.25 -16.53 25.45
CA VAL A 173 -8.25 -17.41 24.80
C VAL A 173 -8.81 -18.48 25.76
N LYS A 174 -7.98 -19.04 26.65
CA LYS A 174 -8.45 -19.99 27.68
C LYS A 174 -9.32 -19.33 28.75
N GLY A 175 -9.16 -18.03 29.00
CA GLY A 175 -10.03 -17.24 29.88
C GLY A 175 -11.33 -16.76 29.23
N THR A 176 -11.52 -16.91 27.91
CA THR A 176 -12.66 -16.35 27.15
C THR A 176 -13.73 -17.37 26.77
N ASN A 177 -13.71 -18.57 27.33
CA ASN A 177 -14.83 -19.53 27.23
C ASN A 177 -15.90 -19.38 28.33
N GLN A 178 -15.83 -18.32 29.13
CA GLN A 178 -16.96 -17.86 29.93
C GLN A 178 -17.18 -16.38 29.61
N ASN A 179 -18.28 -16.14 28.89
CA ASN A 179 -18.85 -14.83 28.59
C ASN A 179 -17.86 -13.86 27.92
N VAL A 180 -18.08 -13.61 26.63
CA VAL A 180 -17.72 -12.32 26.04
C VAL A 180 -18.40 -11.27 26.92
N THR A 181 -17.67 -10.76 27.91
CA THR A 181 -18.06 -9.56 28.61
C THR A 181 -17.92 -8.48 27.54
N THR A 182 -19.06 -8.12 26.97
CA THR A 182 -19.39 -6.70 26.74
C THR A 182 -18.62 -5.90 27.78
N ILE A 183 -17.90 -4.86 27.38
CA ILE A 183 -17.27 -3.96 28.35
C ILE A 183 -18.42 -3.36 29.17
N GLU A 184 -18.81 -4.01 30.26
CA GLU A 184 -19.98 -3.67 31.08
C GLU A 184 -19.72 -2.40 31.90
N ASN A 185 -18.45 -1.94 31.97
CA ASN A 185 -18.06 -0.79 32.76
C ASN A 185 -17.49 0.36 31.91
N ILE A 186 -18.20 0.77 30.86
CA ILE A 186 -17.94 2.08 30.22
C ILE A 186 -18.13 3.23 31.22
N GLU A 187 -18.94 3.05 32.27
CA GLU A 187 -19.19 4.03 33.33
C GLU A 187 -17.92 4.44 34.12
N MET A 188 -16.85 3.64 34.12
CA MET A 188 -15.63 3.93 34.90
C MET A 188 -14.70 4.95 34.22
N VAL A 189 -14.88 5.20 32.92
CA VAL A 189 -14.04 6.10 32.11
C VAL A 189 -14.77 7.40 31.75
N LEU A 190 -16.11 7.40 31.84
CA LEU A 190 -16.91 8.58 31.53
C LEU A 190 -16.97 9.54 32.73
N PRO A 191 -16.90 10.86 32.49
CA PRO A 191 -17.14 11.85 33.53
C PRO A 191 -18.49 11.63 34.24
N LYS A 192 -18.57 11.93 35.54
CA LYS A 192 -19.83 11.83 36.33
C LYS A 192 -20.94 12.76 35.83
N ASP A 193 -20.57 13.76 35.04
CA ASP A 193 -21.49 14.67 34.37
C ASP A 193 -22.20 13.93 33.22
N LYS A 194 -23.52 13.80 33.35
CA LYS A 194 -24.38 13.04 32.42
C LYS A 194 -24.34 13.61 31.01
N ASP A 195 -24.26 14.93 30.85
CA ASP A 195 -24.31 15.56 29.53
C ASP A 195 -22.98 15.38 28.79
N ARG A 196 -21.87 15.60 29.50
CA ARG A 196 -20.52 15.36 28.99
C ARG A 196 -20.27 13.89 28.66
N SER A 197 -20.82 12.99 29.47
CA SER A 197 -20.77 11.54 29.25
C SER A 197 -21.49 11.15 27.94
N GLN A 198 -22.69 11.70 27.72
CA GLN A 198 -23.45 11.48 26.49
C GLN A 198 -22.74 12.05 25.25
N GLU A 199 -22.13 13.21 25.36
CA GLU A 199 -21.35 13.81 24.26
C GLU A 199 -20.17 12.91 23.87
N LEU A 200 -19.39 12.43 24.84
CA LEU A 200 -18.26 11.53 24.60
C LEU A 200 -18.69 10.19 23.99
N LEU A 201 -19.81 9.63 24.44
CA LEU A 201 -20.38 8.43 23.84
C LEU A 201 -20.76 8.64 22.38
N LEU A 202 -21.32 9.81 22.07
CA LEU A 202 -21.73 10.16 20.73
C LEU A 202 -20.52 10.41 19.82
N GLN A 203 -19.48 11.08 20.33
CA GLN A 203 -18.18 11.18 19.65
C GLN A 203 -17.59 9.80 19.36
N ALA A 204 -17.53 8.91 20.36
CA ALA A 204 -17.03 7.54 20.18
C ALA A 204 -17.82 6.79 19.10
N LYS A 205 -19.16 6.93 19.10
CA LYS A 205 -20.03 6.35 18.06
C LYS A 205 -19.71 6.90 16.68
N THR A 206 -19.49 8.21 16.52
CA THR A 206 -19.13 8.80 15.22
C THR A 206 -17.80 8.26 14.70
N VAL A 207 -16.79 8.14 15.56
CA VAL A 207 -15.48 7.58 15.21
C VAL A 207 -15.60 6.12 14.79
N ALA A 208 -16.33 5.31 15.56
CA ALA A 208 -16.55 3.90 15.23
C ALA A 208 -17.29 3.70 13.89
N LEU A 209 -18.28 4.55 13.59
CA LEU A 209 -19.00 4.50 12.31
C LEU A 209 -18.10 4.92 11.14
N ALA A 210 -17.22 5.90 11.33
CA ALA A 210 -16.26 6.32 10.31
C ALA A 210 -15.23 5.22 10.00
N ASP A 211 -14.70 4.58 11.04
CA ASP A 211 -13.76 3.45 10.92
C ASP A 211 -14.40 2.24 10.22
N LEU A 212 -15.66 1.94 10.56
CA LEU A 212 -16.43 0.90 9.90
C LEU A 212 -16.64 1.18 8.40
N LEU A 213 -16.93 2.43 8.02
CA LEU A 213 -17.06 2.83 6.62
C LEU A 213 -15.73 2.68 5.86
N ALA A 214 -14.60 3.02 6.48
CA ALA A 214 -13.27 2.81 5.89
C ALA A 214 -12.98 1.32 5.70
N THR A 215 -13.26 0.50 6.71
CA THR A 215 -13.10 -0.96 6.65
C THR A 215 -13.97 -1.59 5.56
N LEU A 216 -15.20 -1.12 5.39
CA LEU A 216 -16.08 -1.59 4.31
C LEU A 216 -15.53 -1.25 2.92
N ASP A 217 -14.92 -0.07 2.76
CA ASP A 217 -14.30 0.36 1.51
C ASP A 217 -13.05 -0.48 1.18
N GLU A 218 -12.21 -0.77 2.18
CA GLU A 218 -11.07 -1.69 2.03
C GLU A 218 -11.53 -3.10 1.63
N LYS A 219 -12.49 -3.68 2.36
CA LYS A 219 -13.02 -5.02 2.04
C LYS A 219 -13.67 -5.09 0.67
N PHE A 220 -14.29 -4.00 0.20
CA PHE A 220 -14.82 -3.94 -1.15
C PHE A 220 -13.70 -3.89 -2.20
N LYS A 221 -12.64 -3.11 -1.97
CA LYS A 221 -11.46 -3.07 -2.86
C LYS A 221 -10.72 -4.40 -2.91
N ASP A 222 -10.65 -5.11 -1.80
CA ASP A 222 -10.03 -6.44 -1.69
C ASP A 222 -10.89 -7.55 -2.30
N GLY A 223 -12.14 -7.24 -2.69
CA GLY A 223 -13.07 -8.19 -3.31
C GLY A 223 -13.70 -9.16 -2.31
N GLU A 224 -13.55 -8.94 -1.00
CA GLU A 224 -14.21 -9.74 0.04
C GLU A 224 -15.72 -9.47 0.14
N LEU A 225 -16.18 -8.33 -0.40
CA LEU A 225 -17.56 -7.87 -0.30
C LEU A 225 -18.20 -7.69 -1.68
N SER A 226 -19.43 -8.18 -1.84
CA SER A 226 -20.23 -7.99 -3.06
C SER A 226 -20.61 -6.51 -3.26
N PRO A 227 -20.68 -6.00 -4.49
CA PRO A 227 -21.13 -4.62 -4.77
C PRO A 227 -22.52 -4.28 -4.20
N ILE A 228 -23.41 -5.27 -4.15
CA ILE A 228 -24.77 -5.09 -3.61
C ILE A 228 -24.72 -4.91 -2.10
N ASP A 229 -23.94 -5.74 -1.41
CA ASP A 229 -23.81 -5.71 0.05
C ASP A 229 -23.04 -4.48 0.51
N PHE A 230 -21.98 -4.11 -0.21
CA PHE A 230 -21.26 -2.84 -0.03
C PHE A 230 -22.23 -1.66 -0.12
N THR A 231 -23.00 -1.56 -1.21
CA THR A 231 -23.92 -0.42 -1.41
C THR A 231 -24.96 -0.33 -0.29
N LYS A 232 -25.51 -1.46 0.16
CA LYS A 232 -26.49 -1.49 1.26
C LYS A 232 -25.89 -1.06 2.58
N LEU A 233 -24.76 -1.66 2.97
CA LEU A 233 -24.09 -1.38 4.26
C LEU A 233 -23.53 0.04 4.28
N TYR A 234 -22.87 0.47 3.21
CA TYR A 234 -22.29 1.80 3.07
C TYR A 234 -23.36 2.88 3.21
N ARG A 235 -24.50 2.75 2.52
CA ARG A 235 -25.63 3.69 2.65
C ARG A 235 -26.20 3.70 4.08
N LYS A 236 -26.33 2.54 4.71
CA LYS A 236 -26.84 2.42 6.08
C LYS A 236 -25.94 3.17 7.07
N TYR A 237 -24.64 2.85 7.09
CA TYR A 237 -23.71 3.44 8.06
C TYR A 237 -23.39 4.90 7.76
N THR A 238 -23.44 5.33 6.50
CA THR A 238 -23.34 6.77 6.14
C THR A 238 -24.51 7.55 6.72
N LYS A 239 -25.74 7.01 6.64
CA LYS A 239 -26.93 7.62 7.25
C LYS A 239 -26.78 7.67 8.78
N GLU A 240 -26.38 6.58 9.41
CA GLU A 240 -26.19 6.53 10.87
C GLU A 240 -25.11 7.51 11.36
N LEU A 241 -24.01 7.65 10.61
CA LEU A 241 -22.94 8.60 10.91
C LEU A 241 -23.44 10.05 10.81
N TYR A 242 -24.18 10.38 9.75
CA TYR A 242 -24.76 11.71 9.59
C TYR A 242 -25.71 12.06 10.75
N LEU A 243 -26.57 11.13 11.16
CA LEU A 243 -27.47 11.35 12.29
C LEU A 243 -26.71 11.53 13.61
N ALA A 244 -25.70 10.69 13.88
CA ALA A 244 -24.88 10.81 15.08
C ALA A 244 -24.09 12.13 15.12
N GLN A 245 -23.59 12.60 13.98
CA GLN A 245 -22.94 13.91 13.87
C GLN A 245 -23.92 15.05 14.14
N LYS A 246 -25.15 14.98 13.62
CA LYS A 246 -26.17 16.00 13.88
C LYS A 246 -26.61 16.04 15.34
N GLU A 247 -26.74 14.88 15.98
CA GLU A 247 -27.00 14.80 17.43
C GLU A 247 -25.84 15.37 18.25
N LEU A 248 -24.60 15.24 17.78
CA LEU A 248 -23.41 15.77 18.44
C LEU A 248 -23.34 17.30 18.32
N GLU A 249 -23.55 17.82 17.10
CA GLU A 249 -23.64 19.26 16.85
C GLU A 249 -24.75 19.94 17.65
N ALA A 250 -25.85 19.23 17.94
CA ALA A 250 -26.94 19.77 18.75
C ALA A 250 -26.61 19.81 20.26
N LYS A 251 -25.56 19.11 20.69
CA LYS A 251 -25.13 18.99 22.10
C LYS A 251 -23.88 19.82 22.42
N SER A 252 -23.07 20.16 21.40
CA SER A 252 -21.91 21.06 21.48
C SER A 252 -22.32 22.53 21.51
#